data_AF-A0A2D4HIJ9-F1
#
_entry.id   AF-A0A2D4HIJ9-F1
#
_cell.length_a   1.000
_cell.length_b   1.000
_cell.length_c   1.000
_cell.angle_alpha   90.00
_cell.angle_beta   90.00
_cell.angle_gamma   90.00
#
_symmetry.space_group_name_H-M   'P 1'
#
loop_
_entity.id
_entity.type
_entity.pdbx_description
1 polymer ?
#
loop_
_entity_poly.entity_id
_entity_poly.type
_entity_poly.pdbx_seq_one_letter_code
_entity_poly.pdbx_strand_id
1 'polypeptide(L)'
;SFQNFMKGLDTSKNIKVWFNNKGWHAVASFVNVINNAILRANLQDGENPSNYGITVFNHPLNLTKQQLSEVALMTTSVDVLVSICVIFAMSFVPASFVVFLIQERVSKAKHLQFICGVKPVIYWVANFVWDMCNYIIPATLVVIIFICFQQKSYVSSTNLPVLALLLLLYG
;
A
#
# COMPACT_ATOMS: atom_id res chain seq x y z
N SER A 1 -37.18 -5.62 -49.60
CA SER A 1 -36.69 -6.72 -50.46
C SER A 1 -35.59 -7.47 -49.74
N PHE A 2 -35.75 -8.78 -49.55
CA PHE A 2 -34.78 -9.72 -48.97
C PHE A 2 -33.36 -9.59 -49.60
N GLN A 3 -33.30 -9.08 -50.83
CA GLN A 3 -32.08 -8.80 -51.58
C GLN A 3 -31.21 -7.67 -50.98
N ASN A 4 -31.80 -6.66 -50.32
CA ASN A 4 -31.03 -5.62 -49.62
C ASN A 4 -30.47 -6.12 -48.27
N PHE A 5 -31.17 -7.06 -47.63
CA PHE A 5 -30.67 -7.74 -46.43
C PHE A 5 -29.51 -8.69 -46.79
N MET A 6 -29.63 -9.45 -47.88
CA MET A 6 -28.53 -10.29 -48.38
C MET A 6 -27.30 -9.50 -48.84
N LYS A 7 -27.47 -8.28 -49.37
CA LYS A 7 -26.34 -7.40 -49.72
C LYS A 7 -25.49 -6.97 -48.51
N GLY A 8 -26.04 -7.00 -47.30
CA GLY A 8 -25.28 -6.68 -46.07
C GLY A 8 -24.47 -7.85 -45.50
N LEU A 9 -24.67 -9.07 -46.02
CA LEU A 9 -24.02 -10.29 -45.55
C LEU A 9 -22.78 -10.67 -46.38
N ASP A 10 -22.62 -10.08 -47.57
CA ASP A 10 -21.48 -10.34 -48.44
C ASP A 10 -20.29 -9.44 -48.05
N THR A 11 -19.22 -10.05 -47.52
CA THR A 11 -18.01 -9.31 -47.14
C THR A 11 -16.93 -9.58 -48.19
N SER A 12 -16.72 -8.62 -49.10
CA SER A 12 -15.81 -8.79 -50.24
C SER A 12 -14.32 -8.84 -49.85
N LYS A 13 -13.93 -8.24 -48.72
CA LYS A 13 -12.56 -8.23 -48.20
C LYS A 13 -12.54 -8.37 -46.68
N ASN A 14 -11.86 -9.39 -46.18
CA ASN A 14 -11.67 -9.65 -44.75
C ASN A 14 -10.20 -9.42 -44.36
N ILE A 15 -9.97 -8.72 -43.25
CA ILE A 15 -8.63 -8.53 -42.67
C ILE A 15 -8.54 -9.31 -41.36
N LYS A 16 -7.50 -10.14 -41.23
CA LYS A 16 -7.22 -10.92 -40.02
C LYS A 16 -6.08 -10.28 -39.24
N VAL A 17 -6.33 -9.98 -37.97
CA VAL A 17 -5.35 -9.41 -37.06
C VAL A 17 -4.76 -10.52 -36.20
N TRP A 18 -3.46 -10.75 -36.30
CA TRP A 18 -2.75 -11.62 -35.38
C TRP A 18 -2.13 -10.76 -34.28
N PHE A 19 -2.55 -10.98 -33.05
CA PHE A 19 -2.02 -10.28 -31.88
C PHE A 19 -1.53 -11.29 -30.85
N ASN A 20 -0.58 -10.85 -30.01
CA ASN A 20 -0.12 -11.64 -28.88
C ASN A 20 -0.95 -11.30 -27.64
N ASN A 21 -1.61 -12.30 -27.05
CA ASN A 21 -2.42 -12.11 -25.84
C ASN A 21 -1.60 -11.97 -24.54
N LYS A 22 -0.26 -11.95 -24.62
CA LYS A 22 0.63 -11.67 -23.47
C LYS A 22 0.47 -10.22 -22.97
N GLY A 23 0.11 -9.28 -23.85
CA GLY A 23 -0.11 -7.88 -23.48
C GLY A 23 -1.58 -7.60 -23.19
N TRP A 24 -1.88 -7.03 -22.03
CA TRP A 24 -3.25 -6.70 -21.60
C TRP A 24 -4.01 -5.78 -22.56
N HIS A 25 -3.30 -4.87 -23.23
CA HIS A 25 -3.88 -3.92 -24.20
C HIS A 25 -3.65 -4.32 -25.66
N ALA A 26 -3.07 -5.49 -25.92
CA ALA A 26 -2.64 -5.89 -27.27
C ALA A 26 -3.81 -5.94 -28.26
N VAL A 27 -4.94 -6.55 -27.86
CA VAL A 27 -6.14 -6.65 -28.71
C VAL A 27 -6.57 -5.27 -29.20
N ALA A 28 -6.79 -4.34 -28.26
CA ALA A 28 -7.28 -3.00 -28.56
C ALA A 28 -6.27 -2.20 -29.40
N SER A 29 -4.97 -2.32 -29.13
CA SER A 29 -3.94 -1.62 -29.90
C SER A 29 -3.86 -2.10 -31.35
N PHE A 30 -3.86 -3.41 -31.60
CA PHE A 30 -3.75 -3.96 -32.95
C PHE A 30 -5.01 -3.70 -33.78
N VAL A 31 -6.19 -3.71 -33.16
CA VAL A 31 -7.43 -3.28 -33.81
C VAL A 31 -7.36 -1.81 -34.21
N ASN A 32 -6.85 -0.92 -33.33
CA ASN A 32 -6.67 0.49 -33.67
C ASN A 32 -5.68 0.70 -34.83
N VAL A 33 -4.58 -0.06 -34.86
CA VAL A 33 -3.59 0.01 -35.94
C VAL A 33 -4.21 -0.37 -37.29
N ILE A 34 -5.03 -1.41 -37.32
CA ILE A 34 -5.67 -1.86 -38.57
C ILE A 34 -6.78 -0.92 -39.00
N ASN A 35 -7.57 -0.37 -38.08
CA ASN A 35 -8.54 0.67 -38.40
C ASN A 35 -7.86 1.91 -39.00
N ASN A 36 -6.68 2.29 -38.47
CA ASN A 36 -5.86 3.35 -39.07
C ASN A 36 -5.33 2.99 -40.45
N ALA A 37 -4.91 1.75 -40.68
CA ALA A 37 -4.45 1.30 -41.98
C ALA A 37 -5.59 1.34 -43.02
N ILE A 38 -6.80 0.89 -42.64
CA ILE A 38 -7.99 0.95 -43.49
C ILE A 38 -8.38 2.41 -43.79
N LEU A 39 -8.35 3.29 -42.79
CA LEU A 39 -8.62 4.72 -42.97
C LEU A 39 -7.67 5.32 -44.01
N ARG A 40 -6.37 5.07 -43.86
CA ARG A 40 -5.34 5.61 -44.77
C ARG A 40 -5.40 5.02 -46.18
N ALA A 41 -5.89 3.78 -46.33
CA ALA A 41 -6.02 3.13 -47.63
C ALA A 41 -7.23 3.61 -48.46
N ASN A 42 -8.22 4.25 -47.83
CA ASN A 42 -9.44 4.73 -48.50
C ASN A 42 -9.50 6.26 -48.61
N LEU A 43 -8.37 6.97 -48.45
CA LEU A 43 -8.29 8.42 -48.67
C LEU A 43 -8.40 8.76 -50.16
N GLN A 44 -8.89 9.95 -50.48
CA GLN A 44 -8.96 10.45 -51.86
C GLN A 44 -7.56 10.80 -52.40
N ASP A 45 -7.39 10.69 -53.71
CA ASP A 45 -6.14 11.02 -54.38
C ASP A 45 -5.76 12.50 -54.13
N GLY A 46 -4.64 12.73 -53.43
CA GLY A 46 -4.14 14.07 -53.10
C GLY A 46 -4.08 14.39 -51.59
N GLU A 47 -4.73 13.59 -50.75
CA GLU A 47 -4.66 13.73 -49.29
C GLU A 47 -3.42 13.04 -48.69
N ASN A 48 -2.74 13.69 -47.74
CA ASN A 48 -1.54 13.13 -47.10
C ASN A 48 -1.92 12.15 -45.97
N PRO A 49 -1.59 10.85 -46.06
CA PRO A 49 -2.02 9.84 -45.07
C PRO A 49 -1.45 10.05 -43.67
N SER A 50 -0.35 10.81 -43.54
CA SER A 50 0.28 11.15 -42.25
C SER A 50 -0.59 12.06 -41.38
N ASN A 51 -1.48 12.84 -41.99
CA ASN A 51 -2.32 13.82 -41.29
C ASN A 51 -3.57 13.18 -40.68
N TYR A 52 -3.88 11.94 -41.06
CA TYR A 52 -5.07 11.22 -40.64
C TYR A 52 -4.70 10.05 -39.71
N GLY A 53 -5.36 10.02 -38.56
CA GLY A 53 -5.19 8.97 -37.56
C GLY A 53 -6.28 9.00 -36.51
N ILE A 54 -6.66 7.81 -36.06
CA ILE A 54 -7.59 7.52 -34.99
C ILE A 54 -6.77 7.04 -33.79
N THR A 55 -6.94 7.69 -32.64
CA THR A 55 -6.34 7.27 -31.38
C THR A 55 -7.41 6.70 -30.46
N VAL A 56 -7.16 5.53 -29.90
CA VAL A 56 -8.04 4.91 -28.91
C VAL A 56 -7.43 5.10 -27.53
N PHE A 57 -8.22 5.61 -26.59
CA PHE A 57 -7.86 5.73 -25.18
C PHE A 57 -8.79 4.83 -24.35
N ASN A 58 -8.22 4.05 -23.44
CA ASN A 58 -9.01 3.31 -22.46
C ASN A 58 -9.08 4.14 -21.18
N HIS A 59 -10.26 4.69 -20.90
CA HIS A 59 -10.54 5.40 -19.65
C HIS A 59 -11.62 4.62 -18.90
N PRO A 60 -11.23 3.80 -17.90
CA PRO A 60 -12.20 3.06 -17.09
C PRO A 60 -13.21 3.99 -16.44
N LEU A 61 -14.44 3.51 -16.29
CA LEU A 61 -15.47 4.24 -15.54
C LEU A 61 -15.11 4.30 -14.06
N ASN A 62 -15.64 5.32 -13.37
CA ASN A 62 -15.52 5.42 -11.92
C ASN A 62 -16.13 4.18 -11.25
N LEU A 63 -15.43 3.66 -10.25
CA LEU A 63 -15.83 2.47 -9.51
C LEU A 63 -17.15 2.69 -8.78
N THR A 64 -17.99 1.65 -8.74
CA THR A 64 -19.21 1.66 -7.90
C THR A 64 -18.84 1.60 -6.42
N LYS A 65 -19.77 1.95 -5.53
CA LYS A 65 -19.54 1.90 -4.07
C LYS A 65 -19.08 0.52 -3.58
N GLN A 66 -19.60 -0.55 -4.20
CA GLN A 66 -19.22 -1.93 -3.88
C GLN A 66 -17.77 -2.22 -4.30
N GLN A 67 -17.38 -1.82 -5.51
CA GLN A 67 -15.99 -2.02 -5.96
C GLN A 67 -14.99 -1.14 -5.20
N LEU A 68 -15.37 0.07 -4.82
CA LEU A 68 -14.55 0.90 -3.92
C LEU A 68 -14.36 0.25 -2.56
N SER A 69 -15.41 -0.37 -2.01
CA SER A 69 -15.30 -1.10 -0.74
C SER A 69 -14.39 -2.31 -0.85
N GLU A 70 -14.41 -3.04 -1.98
CA GLU A 70 -13.52 -4.17 -2.21
C GLU A 70 -12.05 -3.72 -2.34
N VAL A 71 -11.79 -2.65 -3.08
CA VAL A 71 -10.44 -2.05 -3.16
C VAL A 71 -9.99 -1.52 -1.79
N ALA A 72 -10.90 -0.94 -1.01
CA ALA A 72 -10.63 -0.51 0.36
C ALA A 72 -10.29 -1.71 1.27
N LEU A 73 -10.97 -2.85 1.13
CA LEU A 73 -10.66 -4.07 1.88
C LEU A 73 -9.28 -4.63 1.49
N MET A 74 -8.95 -4.64 0.20
CA MET A 74 -7.64 -5.09 -0.28
C MET A 74 -6.52 -4.19 0.25
N THR A 75 -6.70 -2.87 0.21
CA THR A 75 -5.71 -1.93 0.78
C THR A 75 -5.59 -2.07 2.30
N THR A 76 -6.72 -2.27 2.99
CA THR A 76 -6.72 -2.55 4.45
C THR A 76 -5.97 -3.84 4.79
N SER A 77 -6.01 -4.87 3.94
CA SER A 77 -5.28 -6.12 4.20
C SER A 77 -3.76 -5.92 4.25
N VAL A 78 -3.21 -5.02 3.43
CA VAL A 78 -1.80 -4.63 3.47
C VAL A 78 -1.50 -3.86 4.76
N ASP A 79 -2.40 -2.96 5.16
CA ASP A 79 -2.27 -2.18 6.41
C ASP A 79 -2.26 -3.08 7.65
N VAL A 80 -3.07 -4.15 7.66
CA VAL A 80 -3.09 -5.15 8.73
C VAL A 80 -1.75 -5.89 8.84
N LEU A 81 -1.15 -6.27 7.71
CA LEU A 81 0.14 -6.96 7.72
C LEU A 81 1.24 -6.09 8.33
N VAL A 82 1.28 -4.80 7.97
CA VAL A 82 2.21 -3.82 8.56
C VAL A 82 1.97 -3.69 10.06
N SER A 83 0.71 -3.64 10.50
CA SER A 83 0.35 -3.55 11.91
C SER A 83 0.86 -4.75 12.72
N ILE A 84 0.73 -5.97 12.18
CA ILE A 84 1.23 -7.19 12.82
C ILE A 84 2.75 -7.12 13.01
N CYS A 85 3.49 -6.69 11.99
CA CYS A 85 4.94 -6.53 12.07
C CYS A 85 5.36 -5.50 13.14
N VAL A 86 4.63 -4.38 13.27
CA VAL A 86 4.90 -3.37 14.29
C VAL A 86 4.62 -3.92 15.69
N ILE A 87 3.50 -4.59 15.91
CA ILE A 87 3.19 -5.23 17.20
C ILE A 87 4.28 -6.23 17.58
N PHE A 88 4.73 -7.03 16.62
CA PHE A 88 5.82 -7.98 16.83
C PHE A 88 7.12 -7.28 17.23
N ALA A 89 7.53 -6.22 16.52
CA ALA A 89 8.71 -5.44 16.84
C ALA A 89 8.62 -4.81 18.25
N MET A 90 7.46 -4.22 18.59
CA MET A 90 7.25 -3.56 19.88
C MET A 90 7.23 -4.55 21.05
N SER A 91 6.85 -5.82 20.84
CA SER A 91 6.86 -6.85 21.89
C SER A 91 8.27 -7.20 22.38
N PHE A 92 9.31 -7.00 21.56
CA PHE A 92 10.69 -7.23 21.98
C PHE A 92 11.22 -6.16 22.94
N VAL A 93 10.63 -4.95 22.92
CA VAL A 93 11.13 -3.83 23.72
C VAL A 93 10.93 -4.09 25.23
N PRO A 94 9.72 -4.43 25.74
CA PRO A 94 9.55 -4.80 27.15
C PRO A 94 10.34 -6.06 27.54
N ALA A 95 10.45 -7.03 26.63
CA ALA A 95 11.24 -8.24 26.89
C ALA A 95 12.72 -7.92 27.18
N SER A 96 13.28 -6.89 26.54
CA SER A 96 14.65 -6.44 26.79
C SER A 96 14.86 -5.87 28.20
N PHE A 97 13.88 -5.15 28.75
CA PHE A 97 13.94 -4.58 30.11
C PHE A 97 13.91 -5.66 31.19
N VAL A 98 13.12 -6.73 30.97
CA VAL A 98 13.04 -7.87 31.88
C VAL A 98 14.40 -8.55 32.05
N VAL A 99 15.21 -8.64 30.99
CA VAL A 99 16.56 -9.24 31.08
C VAL A 99 17.46 -8.44 32.03
N PHE A 100 17.38 -7.11 32.01
CA PHE A 100 18.15 -6.26 32.92
C PHE A 100 17.75 -6.49 34.39
N LEU A 101 16.44 -6.58 34.68
CA LEU A 101 15.94 -6.91 36.02
C LEU A 101 16.38 -8.30 36.48
N ILE A 102 16.46 -9.28 35.57
CA ILE A 102 16.96 -10.62 35.88
C ILE A 102 18.46 -10.56 36.23
N GLN A 103 19.27 -9.82 35.48
CA GLN A 103 20.70 -9.65 35.77
C GLN A 103 20.92 -8.95 37.13
N GLU A 104 20.10 -7.96 37.46
CA GLU A 104 20.15 -7.27 38.75
C GLU A 104 19.79 -8.21 39.93
N ARG A 105 18.87 -9.15 39.70
CA ARG A 105 18.53 -10.19 40.67
C ARG A 105 19.66 -11.21 40.84
N VAL A 106 20.27 -11.67 39.74
CA VAL A 106 21.34 -12.68 39.75
C VAL A 106 22.62 -12.12 40.39
N SER A 107 22.94 -10.84 40.15
CA SER A 107 24.07 -10.13 40.77
C SER A 107 23.84 -9.73 42.23
N LYS A 108 22.63 -9.93 42.78
CA LYS A 108 22.19 -9.49 44.12
C LYS A 108 22.23 -7.97 44.34
N ALA A 109 22.38 -7.16 43.30
CA ALA A 109 22.43 -5.70 43.41
C ALA A 109 21.14 -5.13 44.03
N LYS A 110 19.97 -5.70 43.68
CA LYS A 110 18.68 -5.34 44.30
C LYS A 110 18.66 -5.57 45.81
N HIS A 111 19.26 -6.66 46.30
CA HIS A 111 19.33 -6.94 47.73
C HIS A 111 20.25 -5.96 48.45
N LEU A 112 21.37 -5.59 47.83
CA LEU A 112 22.28 -4.58 48.35
C LEU A 112 21.63 -3.20 48.46
N GLN A 113 20.88 -2.76 47.43
CA GLN A 113 20.13 -1.50 47.48
C GLN A 113 19.10 -1.48 48.61
N PHE A 114 18.46 -2.62 48.92
CA PHE A 114 17.55 -2.73 50.06
C PHE A 114 18.27 -2.66 51.41
N ILE A 115 19.44 -3.28 51.53
CA ILE A 115 20.27 -3.18 52.75
C ILE A 115 20.73 -1.73 52.97
N CYS A 116 20.96 -0.97 51.89
CA CYS A 116 21.29 0.46 51.94
C CYS A 116 20.10 1.37 52.32
N GLY A 117 18.92 0.82 52.61
CA GLY A 117 17.77 1.58 53.11
C GLY A 117 16.85 2.17 52.03
N VAL A 118 16.99 1.77 50.76
CA VAL A 118 16.08 2.20 49.69
C VAL A 118 14.68 1.60 49.92
N LYS A 119 13.66 2.46 49.94
CA LYS A 119 12.26 1.99 50.03
C LYS A 119 11.87 1.26 48.74
N PRO A 120 11.18 0.10 48.81
CA PRO A 120 10.78 -0.68 47.62
C PRO A 120 9.99 0.12 46.58
N VAL A 121 9.16 1.06 47.03
CA VAL A 121 8.35 1.92 46.15
C VAL A 121 9.24 2.79 45.24
N ILE A 122 10.30 3.38 45.79
CA ILE A 122 11.19 4.29 45.05
C ILE A 122 11.98 3.49 43.99
N TYR A 123 12.40 2.27 44.33
CA TYR A 123 13.08 1.38 43.38
C TYR A 123 12.20 1.02 42.17
N TRP A 124 10.94 0.65 42.40
CA TRP A 124 10.03 0.30 41.29
C TRP A 124 9.66 1.51 40.44
N VAL A 125 9.42 2.67 41.06
CA VAL A 125 9.15 3.91 40.31
C VAL A 125 10.35 4.34 39.48
N ALA A 126 11.57 4.26 40.02
CA ALA A 126 12.79 4.60 39.28
C ALA A 126 13.01 3.68 38.08
N ASN A 127 12.81 2.36 38.26
CA ASN A 127 12.88 1.40 37.15
C ASN A 127 11.80 1.65 36.10
N PHE A 128 10.56 1.89 36.52
CA PHE A 128 9.48 2.20 35.60
C PHE A 128 9.74 3.46 34.77
N VAL A 129 10.24 4.53 35.40
CA VAL A 129 10.61 5.76 34.69
C VAL A 129 11.77 5.52 33.72
N TRP A 130 12.76 4.72 34.12
CA TRP A 130 13.88 4.36 33.25
C TRP A 130 13.43 3.53 32.04
N ASP A 131 12.57 2.55 32.26
CA ASP A 131 12.00 1.71 31.19
C ASP A 131 11.16 2.57 30.22
N MET A 132 10.35 3.50 30.74
CA MET A 132 9.60 4.47 29.93
C MET A 132 10.50 5.38 29.08
N CYS A 133 11.58 5.90 29.65
CA CYS A 133 12.55 6.71 28.89
C CYS A 133 13.18 5.90 27.74
N ASN A 134 13.53 4.64 27.99
CA ASN A 134 14.08 3.77 26.96
C ASN A 134 13.03 3.36 25.92
N TYR A 135 11.76 3.24 26.31
CA TYR A 135 10.64 2.91 25.42
C TYR A 135 10.30 4.04 24.44
N ILE A 136 10.46 5.31 24.84
CA ILE A 136 10.22 6.47 23.97
C ILE A 136 11.11 6.43 22.71
N ILE A 137 12.34 5.91 22.81
CA ILE A 137 13.29 5.86 21.69
C ILE A 137 12.78 4.97 20.53
N PRO A 138 12.46 3.67 20.72
CA PRO A 138 11.91 2.84 19.65
C PRO A 138 10.51 3.30 19.23
N ALA A 139 9.66 3.79 20.15
CA ALA A 139 8.34 4.30 19.79
C ALA A 139 8.42 5.50 18.83
N THR A 140 9.33 6.45 19.09
CA THR A 140 9.55 7.60 18.20
C THR A 140 10.15 7.19 16.85
N LEU A 141 11.06 6.21 16.82
CA LEU A 141 11.58 5.65 15.56
C LEU A 141 10.47 5.06 14.69
N VAL A 142 9.52 4.31 15.27
CA VAL A 142 8.38 3.76 14.54
C VAL A 142 7.51 4.89 13.94
N VAL A 143 7.25 5.95 14.71
CA VAL A 143 6.51 7.13 14.22
C VAL A 143 7.24 7.80 13.04
N ILE A 144 8.57 7.96 13.14
CA ILE A 144 9.37 8.55 12.05
C ILE A 144 9.30 7.68 10.79
N ILE A 145 9.39 6.34 10.93
CA ILE A 145 9.26 5.42 9.79
C ILE A 145 7.91 5.63 9.10
N PHE A 146 6.80 5.66 9.84
CA PHE A 146 5.49 5.90 9.24
C PHE A 146 5.40 7.26 8.53
N ILE A 147 6.00 8.31 9.08
CA ILE A 147 6.09 9.64 8.44
C ILE A 147 6.89 9.56 7.13
N CYS A 148 8.03 8.86 7.11
CA CYS A 148 8.85 8.69 5.92
C CYS A 148 8.13 7.90 4.81
N PHE A 149 7.33 6.89 5.17
CA PHE A 149 6.58 6.07 4.21
C PHE A 149 5.34 6.79 3.62
N GLN A 150 4.95 7.96 4.15
CA GLN A 150 3.89 8.83 3.61
C GLN A 150 2.54 8.12 3.35
N GLN A 151 2.24 7.08 4.11
CA GLN A 151 1.00 6.34 3.96
C GLN A 151 -0.14 7.14 4.61
N LYS A 152 -1.07 7.63 3.77
CA LYS A 152 -2.15 8.55 4.20
C LYS A 152 -2.99 7.99 5.35
N SER A 153 -3.13 6.67 5.46
CA SER A 153 -3.81 6.00 6.58
C SER A 153 -3.19 6.37 7.94
N TYR A 154 -1.87 6.56 8.02
CA TYR A 154 -1.13 6.77 9.27
C TYR A 154 -0.65 8.21 9.47
N VAL A 155 -0.35 8.94 8.39
CA VAL A 155 0.29 10.28 8.44
C VAL A 155 -0.72 11.43 8.38
N SER A 156 -2.02 11.14 8.23
CA SER A 156 -3.05 12.19 8.27
C SER A 156 -3.00 12.96 9.60
N SER A 157 -3.22 14.28 9.55
CA SER A 157 -3.21 15.18 10.72
C SER A 157 -4.13 14.72 11.87
N THR A 158 -5.20 13.98 11.53
CA THR A 158 -6.14 13.39 12.50
C THR A 158 -5.64 12.09 13.11
N ASN A 159 -4.80 11.33 12.40
CA ASN A 159 -4.43 9.96 12.75
C ASN A 159 -3.06 9.89 13.41
N LEU A 160 -2.14 10.78 13.05
CA LEU A 160 -0.78 10.82 13.58
C LEU A 160 -0.74 11.02 15.10
N PRO A 161 -1.49 11.97 15.71
CA PRO A 161 -1.50 12.11 17.16
C PRO A 161 -2.04 10.85 17.86
N VAL A 162 -3.07 10.22 17.30
CA VAL A 162 -3.69 9.01 17.84
C VAL A 162 -2.71 7.83 17.81
N LEU A 163 -2.00 7.65 16.70
CA LEU A 163 -0.98 6.62 16.57
C LEU A 163 0.17 6.82 17.57
N ALA A 164 0.66 8.05 17.70
CA ALA A 164 1.73 8.38 18.63
C ALA A 164 1.32 8.14 20.10
N LEU A 165 0.10 8.56 20.48
CA LEU A 165 -0.43 8.34 21.82
C LEU A 165 -0.66 6.84 22.10
N LEU A 166 -1.18 6.10 21.12
CA LEU A 166 -1.42 4.67 21.25
C LEU A 166 -0.11 3.89 21.39
N LEU A 167 0.94 4.26 20.64
CA LEU A 167 2.26 3.68 20.82
C LEU A 167 2.85 4.05 22.19
N LEU A 168 2.80 5.31 22.60
CA LEU A 168 3.35 5.73 23.91
C LEU A 168 2.64 5.09 25.11
N LEU A 169 1.32 4.86 25.01
CA LEU A 169 0.53 4.19 26.06
C LEU A 169 0.60 2.65 26.01
N TYR A 170 1.16 2.07 24.95
CA TYR A 170 1.32 0.62 24.82
C TYR A 170 2.52 0.09 25.63
N GLY A 171 3.58 0.90 25.74
CA GLY A 171 4.74 0.61 26.61
C GLY A 171 4.39 0.73 28.08
#